data_AF-A0A8T7A407-F1
#
_entry.id   AF-A0A8T7A407-F1
#
_cell.length_a   1.000
_cell.length_b   1.000
_cell.length_c   1.000
_cell.angle_alpha   90.00
_cell.angle_beta   90.00
_cell.angle_gamma   90.00
#
_symmetry.space_group_name_H-M   'P 1'
#
loop_
_entity.id
_entity.type
_entity.pdbx_description
1 polymer ?
#
loop_
_entity_poly.entity_id
_entity_poly.type
_entity_poly.pdbx_seq_one_letter_code
_entity_poly.pdbx_strand_id
1 'polypeptide(L)' 'YVYANHDVIPPGARRKDHSLVPINSDYDLYSKGEDGASAPPLTANASKDDIIRGRDGGFVGIAEEY' A
#
# COMPACT_ATOMS: atom_id res chain seq x y z
N TYR A 1 -8.57 -6.99 -5.22
CA TYR A 1 -8.29 -5.74 -4.49
C TYR A 1 -8.53 -5.94 -3.00
N VAL A 2 -7.79 -5.21 -2.17
CA VAL A 2 -7.81 -5.23 -0.70
C VAL A 2 -8.12 -3.82 -0.22
N TYR A 3 -9.04 -3.71 0.72
CA TYR A 3 -9.35 -2.49 1.45
C TYR A 3 -8.94 -2.69 2.92
N ALA A 4 -8.13 -1.78 3.44
CA ALA A 4 -7.65 -1.84 4.82
C ALA A 4 -7.92 -0.52 5.55
N ASN A 5 -8.94 -0.52 6.40
CA ASN A 5 -9.32 0.63 7.21
C ASN A 5 -8.35 0.81 8.40
N HIS A 6 -7.72 1.99 8.50
CA HIS A 6 -6.69 2.26 9.50
C HIS A 6 -7.20 2.32 10.94
N ASP A 7 -8.50 2.50 11.15
CA ASP A 7 -9.13 2.49 12.48
C ASP A 7 -9.21 1.07 13.07
N VAL A 8 -9.14 0.04 12.24
CA VAL A 8 -9.28 -1.38 12.66
C VAL A 8 -7.99 -2.18 12.52
N ILE A 9 -7.03 -1.72 11.72
CA ILE A 9 -5.75 -2.40 11.54
C ILE A 9 -4.60 -1.75 12.34
N PRO A 10 -3.65 -2.55 12.87
CA PRO A 10 -2.50 -2.00 13.58
C PRO A 10 -1.60 -1.21 12.60
N PRO A 11 -0.85 -0.20 13.09
CA PRO A 11 0.06 0.59 12.25
C PRO A 11 1.04 -0.22 11.40
N GLY A 12 1.50 -1.37 11.90
CA GLY A 12 2.41 -2.25 11.15
C GLY A 12 1.81 -2.91 9.92
N ALA A 13 0.48 -2.95 9.79
CA ALA A 13 -0.23 -3.52 8.66
C ALA A 13 -0.57 -2.48 7.57
N ARG A 14 -0.38 -1.18 7.85
CA ARG A 14 -0.67 -0.08 6.92
C ARG A 14 0.42 0.00 5.86
N ARG A 15 0.03 0.33 4.63
CA ARG A 15 0.99 0.49 3.53
C ARG A 15 1.94 1.65 3.83
N LYS A 16 3.23 1.45 3.55
CA LYS A 16 4.28 2.40 3.87
C LYS A 16 5.39 2.38 2.83
N ASP A 17 5.99 3.53 2.58
CA ASP A 17 7.25 3.62 1.84
C ASP A 17 8.40 3.97 2.81
N HIS A 18 9.59 4.27 2.28
CA HIS A 18 10.76 4.61 3.09
C HIS A 18 10.62 5.95 3.83
N SER A 19 9.95 6.93 3.21
CA SER A 19 9.81 8.31 3.69
C SER A 19 8.47 8.58 4.36
N LEU A 20 7.41 7.86 3.98
CA LEU A 20 6.04 8.11 4.40
C LEU A 20 5.42 6.87 5.04
N VAL A 21 5.05 7.00 6.32
CA VAL A 21 4.49 5.94 7.15
C VAL A 21 3.32 6.49 7.96
N PRO A 22 2.05 6.19 7.64
CA PRO A 22 1.55 5.47 6.46
C PRO A 22 1.44 6.36 5.19
N ILE A 23 1.32 5.74 4.01
CA ILE A 23 1.16 6.46 2.72
C ILE A 23 -0.22 7.08 2.49
N ASN A 24 -1.22 6.64 3.25
CA ASN A 24 -2.55 7.24 3.33
C ASN A 24 -2.90 7.45 4.81
N SER A 25 -3.69 8.46 5.10
CA SER A 25 -4.10 8.83 6.45
C SER A 25 -5.33 8.04 6.96
N ASP A 26 -6.17 7.57 6.04
CA ASP A 26 -7.51 7.05 6.32
C ASP A 26 -7.65 5.53 6.06
N TYR A 27 -7.21 5.06 4.90
CA TYR A 27 -7.27 3.66 4.51
C TYR A 27 -6.30 3.36 3.37
N ASP A 28 -5.94 2.09 3.25
CA ASP A 28 -5.26 1.58 2.06
C ASP A 28 -6.26 0.90 1.13
N LEU A 29 -6.08 1.13 -0.17
CA LEU A 29 -6.76 0.43 -1.25
C LEU A 29 -5.71 -0.05 -2.23
N TYR A 30 -5.64 -1.36 -2.48
CA TYR A 30 -4.61 -1.91 -3.35
C TYR A 30 -4.98 -3.25 -4.02
N SER A 31 -4.27 -3.65 -5.08
CA SER A 31 -4.23 -5.04 -5.58
C SER A 31 -2.99 -5.74 -5.04
N LYS A 32 -2.99 -7.08 -5.03
CA LYS A 32 -1.81 -7.89 -4.70
C LYS A 32 -0.97 -8.26 -5.94
N GLY A 33 -1.03 -7.41 -6.96
CA GLY A 33 -0.39 -7.68 -8.25
C GLY A 33 -0.79 -8.99 -8.92
N GLU A 34 0.08 -9.48 -9.79
CA GLU A 34 -0.07 -10.74 -10.53
C GLU A 34 0.36 -11.94 -9.69
N ASP A 35 1.37 -11.76 -8.83
CA ASP A 35 1.91 -12.84 -8.01
C ASP A 35 1.01 -13.21 -6.80
N GLY A 36 0.06 -12.34 -6.46
CA GLY A 36 -0.90 -12.52 -5.37
C GLY A 36 -0.29 -12.37 -3.97
N ALA A 37 1.00 -12.08 -3.87
CA ALA A 37 1.72 -11.74 -2.65
C ALA A 37 1.67 -10.22 -2.43
N SER A 38 1.83 -9.79 -1.17
CA SER A 38 1.91 -8.37 -0.83
C SER A 38 2.37 -8.22 0.61
N ALA A 39 3.14 -7.17 0.89
CA ALA A 39 3.53 -6.79 2.24
C ALA A 39 3.23 -5.29 2.50
N PRO A 40 3.13 -4.87 3.78
CA PRO A 40 2.90 -3.46 4.10
C PRO A 40 3.96 -2.50 3.52
N PRO A 41 5.28 -2.78 3.58
CA PRO A 41 6.27 -1.95 2.89
C PRO A 41 6.16 -2.08 1.36
N LEU A 42 6.11 -0.96 0.65
CA LEU A 42 6.17 -0.92 -0.81
C LEU A 42 7.54 -1.31 -1.36
N THR A 43 8.60 -1.16 -0.55
CA THR A 43 9.96 -1.56 -0.90
C THR A 43 10.18 -3.08 -0.86
N ALA A 44 9.24 -3.85 -0.32
CA ALA A 44 9.31 -5.30 -0.33
C ALA A 44 9.13 -5.82 -1.76
N ASN A 45 9.95 -6.80 -2.17
CA ASN A 45 9.88 -7.35 -3.54
C ASN A 45 8.48 -7.86 -3.89
N ALA A 46 7.79 -8.48 -2.95
CA ALA A 46 6.43 -9.00 -3.09
C ALA A 46 5.35 -7.91 -3.16
N SER A 47 5.69 -6.63 -3.07
CA SER A 47 4.73 -5.53 -3.14
C SER A 47 4.90 -4.67 -4.39
N LYS A 48 5.92 -4.91 -5.20
CA LYS A 48 6.31 -4.00 -6.30
C LYS A 48 5.27 -3.93 -7.41
N ASP A 49 4.59 -5.03 -7.68
CA ASP A 49 3.55 -5.17 -8.71
C ASP A 49 2.15 -4.81 -8.20
N ASP A 50 2.02 -4.39 -6.94
CA ASP A 50 0.75 -3.94 -6.38
C ASP A 50 0.28 -2.65 -7.06
N ILE A 51 -0.98 -2.60 -7.48
CA ILE A 51 -1.63 -1.32 -7.81
C ILE A 51 -2.14 -0.71 -6.52
N ILE A 52 -1.64 0.46 -6.13
CA ILE A 52 -1.95 1.09 -4.84
C ILE A 52 -2.61 2.45 -5.00
N ARG A 53 -3.42 2.84 -4.01
CA ARG A 53 -3.70 4.24 -3.69
C ARG A 53 -2.59 4.76 -2.76
N GLY A 54 -2.06 5.93 -3.05
CA GLY A 54 -1.12 6.64 -2.17
C GLY A 54 -1.38 8.14 -2.12
N ARG A 55 -0.70 8.83 -1.18
CA ARG A 55 -0.84 10.28 -0.92
C ARG A 55 -2.29 10.73 -0.78
N ASP A 56 -3.06 9.97 -0.01
CA ASP A 56 -4.49 10.21 0.21
C ASP A 56 -5.33 10.26 -1.10
N GLY A 57 -4.87 9.59 -2.15
CA GLY A 57 -5.52 9.58 -3.47
C GLY A 57 -4.84 10.48 -4.51
N GLY A 58 -3.76 11.18 -4.15
CA GLY A 58 -2.91 11.89 -5.10
C GLY A 58 -2.11 10.97 -6.04
N PHE A 59 -2.07 9.67 -5.76
CA PHE A 59 -1.47 8.65 -6.62
C PHE A 59 -2.37 7.41 -6.69
N VAL A 60 -2.55 6.87 -7.90
CA VAL A 60 -3.03 5.51 -8.14
C VAL A 60 -2.22 4.90 -9.27
N GLY A 61 -1.47 3.84 -8.98
CA GLY A 61 -0.53 3.25 -9.93
C GLY A 61 0.21 2.06 -9.34
N ILE A 62 1.18 1.55 -10.09
CA ILE A 62 2.04 0.44 -9.65
C ILE A 62 2.97 0.92 -8.51
N ALA A 63 3.12 0.09 -7.48
CA ALA A 63 3.87 0.44 -6.28
C ALA A 63 5.36 0.69 -6.54
N GLU A 64 5.94 0.09 -7.58
CA GLU A 64 7.33 0.35 -7.99
C GLU A 64 7.55 1.79 -8.52
N GLU A 65 6.48 2.47 -8.96
CA GLU A 65 6.53 3.86 -9.46
C GLU A 65 6.17 4.92 -8.41
N TYR A 66 5.85 4.49 -7.18
CA TYR A 66 5.40 5.36 -6.09
C TYR A 66 6.56 5.94 -5.26
#